data_AF-A0A0F9DFY9-F1
#
_entry.id   AF-A0A0F9DFY9-F1
#
_cell.length_a   1.000
_cell.length_b   1.000
_cell.length_c   1.000
_cell.angle_alpha   90.00
_cell.angle_beta   90.00
_cell.angle_gamma   90.00
#
_symmetry.space_group_name_H-M   'P 1'
#
loop_
_entity.id
_entity.type
_entity.pdbx_description
1 polymer ?
#
loop_
_entity_poly.entity_id
_entity_poly.type
_entity_poly.pdbx_seq_one_letter_code
_entity_poly.pdbx_strand_id
1 'polypeptide(L)'
;RNLNKIDSLSNGIGLKVAKRQSVDPEIKALREEFAKAKREIYASDIEATKIERATKRVDELKGQLESGERKSKEDRQAESPELLALRQQARDITKELNLKETLADLKNQIETGDIIIPEKRVKREIDPRLEDIQIEVNRARKKIRILIADSAPWNAERAFDEGFQLMKSLKGTGEFSFTARQLAGQLLPHPWQVAKRVPASVKAAFSEKYAEKVQNAIENNPNFHLYVRHGLVLLDLDSPHAQEQAEIFTGGLAERIPIWGRVVRASGRQSVAISNLARTDAFDRYTEGNPYATREELDAFADIANKTTGIGDVRWVGPLLKTFTRTFYAPKFILSRIQTPLLIYKHRKLPRVRKVIAKEIVRAVGSSAAILLLAQYAGAHIEWWDVDDPDWMKIRIGNSRIDIFGSYLQVARAIARTGKSGILRAQGLESDTDPLELGISFLTWKLSPAVTTTLELWKGKTAVGDEITIPETLIRAFIPMAAEDIEDAAKDEDSIGVIGATALTSVGVGVSTYYDSESAVRRKAKRRMRAARDMEPGEEQDALVAEIIKMVGDHNRRDPENIILSINPD
;
A
#
# COMPACT_ATOMS: atom_id res chain seq x y z
N ARG A 1 -29.86 24.25 -14.68
CA ARG A 1 -31.02 23.35 -14.53
C ARG A 1 -30.67 21.85 -14.47
N ASN A 2 -29.47 21.40 -14.87
CA ASN A 2 -29.07 19.98 -14.81
C ASN A 2 -28.32 19.54 -13.54
N LEU A 3 -27.94 20.45 -12.64
CA LEU A 3 -27.28 20.11 -11.37
C LEU A 3 -28.28 19.64 -10.29
N ASN A 4 -29.51 20.17 -10.29
CA ASN A 4 -30.55 19.83 -9.30
C ASN A 4 -31.17 18.43 -9.51
N LYS A 5 -30.85 17.75 -10.62
CA LYS A 5 -31.32 16.37 -10.90
C LYS A 5 -30.38 15.30 -10.33
N ILE A 6 -29.18 15.70 -9.90
CA ILE A 6 -28.18 14.78 -9.32
C ILE A 6 -28.45 14.58 -7.83
N ASP A 7 -28.92 15.61 -7.11
CA ASP A 7 -29.31 15.48 -5.70
C ASP A 7 -30.53 14.58 -5.48
N SER A 8 -31.45 14.51 -6.44
CA SER A 8 -32.64 13.65 -6.38
C SER A 8 -32.38 12.16 -6.60
N LEU A 9 -31.17 11.75 -6.98
CA LEU A 9 -30.80 10.34 -7.20
C LEU A 9 -30.34 9.63 -5.92
N SER A 10 -30.16 10.37 -4.82
CA SER A 10 -29.79 9.83 -3.50
C SER A 10 -30.94 9.11 -2.76
N ASN A 11 -32.18 9.16 -3.28
CA ASN A 11 -33.39 8.67 -2.61
C ASN A 11 -33.98 7.36 -3.18
N GLY A 12 -33.15 6.42 -3.64
CA GLY A 12 -33.57 5.03 -3.83
C GLY A 12 -34.55 4.75 -4.97
N ILE A 13 -34.43 5.43 -6.11
CA ILE A 13 -35.19 5.10 -7.34
C ILE A 13 -34.25 4.43 -8.33
N GLY A 14 -34.64 3.25 -8.82
CA GLY A 14 -33.89 2.43 -9.77
C GLY A 14 -33.34 3.23 -10.96
N LEU A 15 -32.06 3.02 -11.25
CA LEU A 15 -31.32 3.66 -12.34
C LEU A 15 -32.05 3.45 -13.68
N LYS A 16 -32.67 4.50 -14.22
CA LYS A 16 -33.10 4.51 -15.62
C LYS A 16 -31.87 4.69 -16.51
N VAL A 17 -31.48 3.63 -17.22
CA VAL A 17 -30.48 3.70 -18.29
C VAL A 17 -31.07 4.51 -19.44
N ALA A 18 -30.66 5.78 -19.57
CA ALA A 18 -31.02 6.62 -20.69
C ALA A 18 -29.98 6.48 -21.82
N LYS A 19 -30.44 6.54 -23.08
CA LYS A 19 -29.55 6.58 -24.25
C LYS A 19 -28.69 7.85 -24.21
N ARG A 20 -27.42 7.70 -24.60
CA ARG A 20 -26.41 8.76 -24.64
C ARG A 20 -26.88 9.88 -25.59
N GLN A 21 -27.07 11.09 -25.10
CA GLN A 21 -27.31 12.26 -25.95
C GLN A 21 -25.95 12.81 -26.40
N SER A 22 -25.65 12.74 -27.70
CA SER A 22 -24.52 13.44 -28.28
C SER A 22 -25.00 14.81 -28.77
N VAL A 23 -24.36 15.88 -28.30
CA VAL A 23 -23.83 17.00 -29.10
C VAL A 23 -23.13 17.93 -28.08
N ASP A 24 -21.80 17.85 -28.02
CA ASP A 24 -20.94 18.76 -27.25
C ASP A 24 -20.14 19.63 -28.27
N PRO A 25 -20.02 20.96 -28.13
CA PRO A 25 -19.19 21.82 -28.99
C PRO A 25 -17.76 21.30 -29.26
N GLU A 26 -17.16 20.53 -28.35
CA GLU A 26 -15.85 19.89 -28.57
C GLU A 26 -15.85 18.83 -29.68
N ILE A 27 -16.98 18.13 -29.88
CA ILE A 27 -17.15 17.17 -30.98
C ILE A 27 -17.09 17.90 -32.33
N LYS A 28 -17.53 19.15 -32.39
CA LYS A 28 -17.46 19.97 -33.61
C LYS A 28 -16.02 20.38 -33.94
N ALA A 29 -15.23 20.76 -32.93
CA ALA A 29 -13.80 21.07 -33.10
C ALA A 29 -12.98 19.85 -33.54
N LEU A 30 -13.25 18.67 -32.95
CA LEU A 30 -12.64 17.41 -33.37
C LEU A 30 -12.98 17.05 -34.83
N ARG A 31 -14.19 17.35 -35.29
CA ARG A 31 -14.57 17.16 -36.71
C ARG A 31 -13.78 18.05 -37.66
N GLU A 32 -13.40 19.25 -37.24
CA GLU A 32 -12.61 20.20 -38.03
C GLU A 32 -11.13 19.81 -38.10
N GLU A 33 -10.51 19.43 -36.97
CA GLU A 33 -9.15 18.86 -36.95
C GLU A 33 -9.05 17.58 -37.76
N PHE A 34 -10.07 16.73 -37.68
CA PHE A 34 -10.16 15.52 -38.47
C PHE A 34 -10.26 15.78 -39.98
N ALA A 35 -11.03 16.80 -40.37
CA ALA A 35 -11.12 17.25 -41.75
C ALA A 35 -9.80 17.85 -42.25
N LYS A 36 -8.98 18.43 -41.37
CA LYS A 36 -7.64 18.93 -41.67
C LYS A 36 -6.62 17.80 -41.83
N ALA A 37 -6.59 16.84 -40.90
CA ALA A 37 -5.75 15.64 -40.99
C ALA A 37 -6.07 14.81 -42.25
N LYS A 38 -7.35 14.71 -42.63
CA LYS A 38 -7.78 14.07 -43.88
C LYS A 38 -7.16 14.78 -45.10
N ARG A 39 -7.16 16.12 -45.13
CA ARG A 39 -6.52 16.90 -46.22
C ARG A 39 -5.01 16.71 -46.28
N GLU A 40 -4.34 16.63 -45.13
CA GLU A 40 -2.89 16.41 -45.05
C GLU A 40 -2.49 14.98 -45.52
N ILE A 41 -3.30 13.96 -45.22
CA ILE A 41 -3.11 12.59 -45.73
C ILE A 41 -3.24 12.55 -47.25
N TYR A 42 -4.24 13.24 -47.83
CA TYR A 42 -4.41 13.35 -49.28
C TYR A 42 -3.31 14.17 -49.98
N ALA A 43 -2.57 14.98 -49.24
CA ALA A 43 -1.45 15.79 -49.75
C ALA A 43 -0.07 15.13 -49.56
N SER A 44 -0.02 13.91 -49.00
CA SER A 44 1.23 13.17 -48.73
C SER A 44 1.49 12.06 -49.76
N ASP A 45 2.76 11.80 -50.09
CA ASP A 45 3.23 10.74 -51.02
C ASP A 45 3.12 9.31 -50.42
N ILE A 46 2.00 8.98 -49.79
CA ILE A 46 1.76 7.67 -49.19
C ILE A 46 1.05 6.77 -50.22
N GLU A 47 1.44 5.49 -50.29
CA GLU A 47 0.79 4.48 -51.16
C GLU A 47 -0.74 4.54 -51.08
N ALA A 48 -1.40 4.59 -52.24
CA ALA A 48 -2.85 4.77 -52.39
C ALA A 48 -3.69 3.79 -51.56
N THR A 49 -3.20 2.55 -51.37
CA THR A 49 -3.87 1.50 -50.59
C THR A 49 -3.83 1.75 -49.08
N LYS A 50 -2.77 2.39 -48.56
CA LYS A 50 -2.65 2.80 -47.16
C LYS A 50 -3.50 4.03 -46.88
N ILE A 51 -3.54 4.97 -47.84
CA ILE A 51 -4.45 6.11 -47.82
C ILE A 51 -5.88 5.60 -47.79
N GLU A 52 -6.31 4.75 -48.72
CA GLU A 52 -7.69 4.24 -48.78
C GLU A 52 -8.12 3.53 -47.48
N ARG A 53 -7.25 2.72 -46.87
CA ARG A 53 -7.52 2.09 -45.56
C ARG A 53 -7.61 3.11 -44.43
N ALA A 54 -6.72 4.10 -44.41
CA ALA A 54 -6.75 5.18 -43.43
C ALA A 54 -8.01 6.01 -43.60
N THR A 55 -8.38 6.40 -44.83
CA THR A 55 -9.59 7.16 -45.16
C THR A 55 -10.85 6.40 -44.80
N LYS A 56 -10.93 5.09 -45.10
CA LYS A 56 -12.08 4.25 -44.74
C LYS A 56 -12.22 4.14 -43.23
N ARG A 57 -11.10 3.97 -42.51
CA ARG A 57 -11.10 3.94 -41.04
C ARG A 57 -11.49 5.29 -40.46
N VAL A 58 -11.06 6.37 -41.10
CA VAL A 58 -11.39 7.75 -40.77
C VAL A 58 -12.89 8.01 -40.96
N ASP A 59 -13.46 7.65 -42.10
CA ASP A 59 -14.89 7.83 -42.37
C ASP A 59 -15.76 6.95 -41.45
N GLU A 60 -15.28 5.75 -41.08
CA GLU A 60 -15.92 4.91 -40.07
C GLU A 60 -15.91 5.56 -38.67
N LEU A 61 -14.77 6.12 -38.25
CA LEU A 61 -14.65 6.82 -36.96
C LEU A 61 -15.49 8.10 -36.94
N LYS A 62 -15.61 8.81 -38.06
CA LYS A 62 -16.51 9.97 -38.22
C LYS A 62 -17.97 9.56 -38.06
N GLY A 63 -18.39 8.47 -38.67
CA GLY A 63 -19.74 7.91 -38.50
C GLY A 63 -20.03 7.49 -37.05
N GLN A 64 -19.05 6.92 -36.34
CA GLN A 64 -19.17 6.59 -34.90
C GLN A 64 -19.25 7.84 -34.02
N LEU A 65 -18.52 8.90 -34.38
CA LEU A 65 -18.56 10.19 -33.69
C LEU A 65 -19.88 10.95 -33.94
N GLU A 66 -20.49 10.79 -35.13
CA GLU A 66 -21.78 11.39 -35.50
C GLU A 66 -22.97 10.67 -34.87
N SER A 67 -22.94 9.34 -34.83
CA SER A 67 -24.01 8.51 -34.24
C SER A 67 -23.93 8.39 -32.73
N GLY A 68 -22.75 8.62 -32.12
CA GLY A 68 -22.52 8.38 -30.70
C GLY A 68 -22.47 6.90 -30.30
N GLU A 69 -22.58 5.99 -31.29
CA GLU A 69 -22.60 4.54 -31.11
C GLU A 69 -21.29 3.93 -31.61
N ARG A 70 -20.69 3.07 -30.78
CA ARG A 70 -19.62 2.17 -31.23
C ARG A 70 -20.33 0.99 -31.87
N LYS A 71 -20.05 0.67 -33.14
CA LYS A 71 -20.56 -0.58 -33.75
C LYS A 71 -20.25 -1.75 -32.79
N SER A 72 -21.28 -2.48 -32.40
CA SER A 72 -21.14 -3.69 -31.57
C SER A 72 -20.15 -4.63 -32.25
N LYS A 73 -19.38 -5.39 -31.45
CA LYS A 73 -18.56 -6.50 -31.97
C LYS A 73 -19.40 -7.51 -32.77
N GLU A 74 -20.72 -7.53 -32.56
CA GLU A 74 -21.67 -8.46 -33.19
C GLU A 74 -22.06 -8.07 -34.62
N ASP A 75 -21.75 -6.86 -35.10
CA ASP A 75 -21.96 -6.47 -36.51
C ASP A 75 -20.79 -6.84 -37.43
N ARG A 76 -19.77 -7.52 -36.91
CA ARG A 76 -18.84 -8.26 -37.77
C ARG A 76 -19.61 -9.46 -38.28
N GLN A 77 -20.22 -9.31 -39.46
CA GLN A 77 -20.74 -10.43 -40.26
C GLN A 77 -19.89 -11.67 -40.00
N ALA A 78 -20.52 -12.77 -39.57
CA ALA A 78 -19.84 -14.03 -39.39
C ALA A 78 -19.04 -14.31 -40.67
N GLU A 79 -17.71 -14.19 -40.57
CA GLU A 79 -16.83 -14.32 -41.72
C GLU A 79 -17.03 -15.75 -42.26
N SER A 80 -17.28 -15.87 -43.57
CA SER A 80 -17.40 -17.18 -44.23
C SER A 80 -16.22 -18.06 -43.79
N PRO A 81 -16.43 -19.36 -43.49
CA PRO A 81 -15.35 -20.29 -43.16
C PRO A 81 -14.17 -20.22 -44.15
N GLU A 82 -14.46 -19.96 -45.42
CA GLU A 82 -13.46 -19.80 -46.49
C GLU A 82 -12.63 -18.51 -46.34
N LEU A 83 -13.24 -17.42 -45.89
CA LEU A 83 -12.58 -16.13 -45.69
C LEU A 83 -11.70 -16.14 -44.43
N LEU A 84 -12.11 -16.89 -43.40
CA LEU A 84 -11.30 -17.20 -42.23
C LEU A 84 -10.09 -18.07 -42.60
N ALA A 85 -10.29 -19.09 -43.43
CA ALA A 85 -9.21 -19.95 -43.92
C ALA A 85 -8.19 -19.17 -44.78
N LEU A 86 -8.66 -18.32 -45.71
CA LEU A 86 -7.79 -17.47 -46.52
C LEU A 86 -7.01 -16.45 -45.68
N ARG A 87 -7.64 -15.87 -44.65
CA ARG A 87 -6.94 -14.99 -43.71
C ARG A 87 -5.92 -15.72 -42.85
N GLN A 88 -6.24 -16.94 -42.44
CA GLN A 88 -5.32 -17.78 -41.69
C GLN A 88 -4.09 -18.10 -42.56
N GLN A 89 -4.31 -18.53 -43.81
CA GLN A 89 -3.24 -18.73 -44.79
C GLN A 89 -2.42 -17.47 -45.04
N ALA A 90 -3.06 -16.32 -45.26
CA ALA A 90 -2.35 -15.05 -45.44
C ALA A 90 -1.51 -14.68 -44.21
N ARG A 91 -2.01 -14.92 -42.99
CA ARG A 91 -1.25 -14.72 -41.74
C ARG A 91 -0.09 -15.68 -41.61
N ASP A 92 -0.27 -16.93 -41.98
CA ASP A 92 0.75 -17.97 -41.88
C ASP A 92 1.87 -17.70 -42.90
N ILE A 93 1.52 -17.32 -44.13
CA ILE A 93 2.47 -16.84 -45.15
C ILE A 93 3.22 -15.61 -44.65
N THR A 94 2.53 -14.60 -44.11
CA THR A 94 3.17 -13.39 -43.58
C THR A 94 4.14 -13.72 -42.44
N LYS A 95 3.76 -14.65 -41.55
CA LYS A 95 4.63 -15.12 -40.47
C LYS A 95 5.86 -15.84 -41.02
N GLU A 96 5.68 -16.75 -41.99
CA GLU A 96 6.78 -17.48 -42.60
C GLU A 96 7.77 -16.53 -43.27
N LEU A 97 7.26 -15.52 -44.00
CA LEU A 97 8.07 -14.52 -44.68
C LEU A 97 8.88 -13.68 -43.69
N ASN A 98 8.24 -13.16 -42.64
CA ASN A 98 8.91 -12.42 -41.57
C ASN A 98 9.96 -13.27 -40.84
N LEU A 99 9.67 -14.55 -40.59
CA LEU A 99 10.62 -15.47 -39.95
C LEU A 99 11.83 -15.74 -40.84
N LYS A 100 11.63 -15.88 -42.16
CA LYS A 100 12.72 -16.05 -43.12
C LYS A 100 13.58 -14.80 -43.24
N GLU A 101 12.97 -13.61 -43.28
CA GLU A 101 13.70 -12.33 -43.25
C GLU A 101 14.51 -12.20 -41.96
N THR A 102 13.89 -12.46 -40.81
CA THR A 102 14.58 -12.41 -39.51
C THR A 102 15.74 -13.41 -39.46
N LEU A 103 15.55 -14.63 -39.99
CA LEU A 103 16.59 -15.64 -40.05
C LEU A 103 17.74 -15.23 -40.97
N ALA A 104 17.45 -14.61 -42.11
CA ALA A 104 18.45 -14.10 -43.04
C ALA A 104 19.25 -12.95 -42.41
N ASP A 105 18.57 -12.04 -41.72
CA ASP A 105 19.20 -10.92 -41.01
C ASP A 105 20.09 -11.43 -39.88
N LEU A 106 19.60 -12.37 -39.05
CA LEU A 106 20.41 -13.00 -38.00
C LEU A 106 21.61 -13.76 -38.56
N LYS A 107 21.47 -14.47 -39.69
CA LYS A 107 22.60 -15.13 -40.36
C LYS A 107 23.63 -14.13 -40.86
N ASN A 108 23.19 -13.04 -41.50
CA ASN A 108 24.09 -11.97 -41.90
C ASN A 108 24.82 -11.37 -40.70
N GLN A 109 24.14 -11.08 -39.59
CA GLN A 109 24.77 -10.57 -38.37
C GLN A 109 25.80 -11.56 -37.77
N ILE A 110 25.54 -12.87 -37.87
CA ILE A 110 26.50 -13.91 -37.45
C ILE A 110 27.71 -13.95 -38.38
N GLU A 111 27.52 -13.79 -39.69
CA GLU A 111 28.57 -13.84 -40.70
C GLU A 111 29.45 -12.58 -40.73
N THR A 112 28.85 -11.40 -40.53
CA THR A 112 29.57 -10.11 -40.55
C THR A 112 30.12 -9.70 -39.19
N GLY A 113 29.54 -10.21 -38.10
CA GLY A 113 29.88 -9.81 -36.72
C GLY A 113 29.22 -8.50 -36.27
N ASP A 114 28.45 -7.84 -37.12
CA ASP A 114 27.74 -6.59 -36.81
C ASP A 114 26.39 -6.89 -36.13
N ILE A 115 26.39 -6.96 -34.80
CA ILE A 115 25.19 -7.26 -34.01
C ILE A 115 24.26 -6.03 -33.96
N ILE A 116 23.08 -6.12 -34.56
CA ILE A 116 22.04 -5.09 -34.51
C ILE A 116 21.24 -5.29 -33.22
N ILE A 117 21.38 -4.38 -32.25
CA ILE A 117 20.57 -4.38 -31.03
C ILE A 117 19.22 -3.71 -31.36
N PRO A 118 18.09 -4.42 -31.32
CA PRO A 118 16.80 -3.81 -31.66
C PRO A 118 16.47 -2.71 -30.65
N GLU A 119 16.30 -1.48 -31.13
CA GLU A 119 15.85 -0.37 -30.30
C GLU A 119 14.50 -0.70 -29.68
N LYS A 120 14.41 -0.55 -28.36
CA LYS A 120 13.17 -0.77 -27.61
C LYS A 120 12.13 0.19 -28.19
N ARG A 121 11.06 -0.34 -28.81
CA ARG A 121 9.96 0.49 -29.33
C ARG A 121 9.43 1.35 -28.18
N VAL A 122 9.80 2.63 -28.17
CA VAL A 122 9.24 3.62 -27.27
C VAL A 122 7.79 3.80 -27.73
N LYS A 123 6.83 3.39 -26.90
CA LYS A 123 5.42 3.71 -27.17
C LYS A 123 5.34 5.23 -27.32
N ARG A 124 4.68 5.73 -28.36
CA ARG A 124 4.40 7.16 -28.51
C ARG A 124 3.79 7.67 -27.22
N GLU A 125 4.39 8.73 -26.66
CA GLU A 125 3.73 9.51 -25.60
C GLU A 125 2.33 9.87 -26.11
N ILE A 126 1.31 9.60 -25.27
CA ILE A 126 -0.06 9.98 -25.61
C ILE A 126 -0.08 11.51 -25.76
N ASP A 127 -0.67 12.00 -26.85
CA ASP A 127 -0.89 13.44 -27.04
C ASP A 127 -1.51 14.02 -25.75
N PRO A 128 -0.96 15.11 -25.17
CA PRO A 128 -1.49 15.70 -23.94
C PRO A 128 -3.00 15.94 -23.95
N ARG A 129 -3.59 16.23 -25.11
CA ARG A 129 -5.05 16.40 -25.27
C ARG A 129 -5.81 15.09 -25.11
N LEU A 130 -5.29 14.00 -25.67
CA LEU A 130 -5.88 12.66 -25.52
C LEU A 130 -5.75 12.15 -24.08
N GLU A 131 -4.63 12.45 -23.41
CA GLU A 131 -4.45 12.15 -21.99
C GLU A 131 -5.53 12.85 -21.16
N ASP A 132 -5.77 14.14 -21.39
CA ASP A 132 -6.78 14.91 -20.67
C ASP A 132 -8.21 14.38 -20.92
N ILE A 133 -8.57 14.01 -22.15
CA ILE A 133 -9.87 13.39 -22.45
C ILE A 133 -10.01 12.03 -21.75
N GLN A 134 -8.95 11.20 -21.75
CA GLN A 134 -8.97 9.89 -21.10
C GLN A 134 -9.19 10.04 -19.58
N ILE A 135 -8.55 11.05 -18.99
CA ILE A 135 -8.72 11.43 -17.58
C ILE A 135 -10.19 11.78 -17.29
N GLU A 136 -10.80 12.64 -18.12
CA GLU A 136 -12.20 13.01 -17.93
C GLU A 136 -13.18 11.83 -18.08
N VAL A 137 -12.92 10.94 -19.04
CA VAL A 137 -13.71 9.70 -19.22
C VAL A 137 -13.61 8.80 -17.98
N ASN A 138 -12.41 8.66 -17.42
CA ASN A 138 -12.19 7.84 -16.23
C ASN A 138 -12.91 8.41 -15.01
N ARG A 139 -12.85 9.72 -14.79
CA ARG A 139 -13.63 10.41 -13.75
C ARG A 139 -15.13 10.23 -13.92
N ALA A 140 -15.64 10.32 -15.14
CA ALA A 140 -17.06 10.11 -15.40
C ALA A 140 -17.48 8.67 -15.08
N ARG A 141 -16.68 7.67 -15.48
CA ARG A 141 -16.91 6.26 -15.14
C ARG A 141 -16.89 6.01 -13.64
N LYS A 142 -15.94 6.61 -12.92
CA LYS A 142 -15.84 6.54 -11.46
C LYS A 142 -17.09 7.08 -10.78
N LYS A 143 -17.57 8.25 -11.19
CA LYS A 143 -18.84 8.82 -10.68
C LYS A 143 -20.01 7.88 -10.90
N ILE A 144 -20.11 7.26 -12.07
CA ILE A 144 -21.16 6.27 -12.37
C ILE A 144 -21.05 5.05 -11.45
N ARG A 145 -19.84 4.52 -11.22
CA ARG A 145 -19.62 3.37 -10.31
C ARG A 145 -20.05 3.69 -8.88
N ILE A 146 -19.69 4.88 -8.37
CA ILE A 146 -20.11 5.34 -7.04
C ILE A 146 -21.64 5.40 -6.97
N LEU A 147 -22.29 6.00 -7.96
CA LEU A 147 -23.76 6.05 -8.01
C LEU A 147 -24.41 4.66 -8.04
N ILE A 148 -23.81 3.70 -8.74
CA ILE A 148 -24.29 2.30 -8.76
C ILE A 148 -24.14 1.66 -7.38
N ALA A 149 -22.97 1.79 -6.74
CA ALA A 149 -22.73 1.26 -5.40
C ALA A 149 -23.70 1.88 -4.37
N ASP A 150 -23.97 3.17 -4.48
CA ASP A 150 -24.87 3.90 -3.61
C ASP A 150 -26.33 3.45 -3.78
N SER A 151 -26.72 3.10 -5.00
CA SER A 151 -28.09 2.70 -5.36
C SER A 151 -28.54 1.33 -4.85
N ALA A 152 -27.63 0.52 -4.29
CA ALA A 152 -28.02 -0.73 -3.63
C ALA A 152 -29.05 -0.46 -2.50
N PRO A 153 -29.90 -1.42 -2.10
CA PRO A 153 -30.76 -1.26 -0.93
C PRO A 153 -29.96 -1.34 0.38
N TRP A 154 -30.46 -0.73 1.45
CA TRP A 154 -29.93 -0.91 2.81
C TRP A 154 -30.51 -2.18 3.43
N ASN A 155 -29.65 -3.07 3.91
CA ASN A 155 -30.01 -4.25 4.70
C ASN A 155 -29.01 -4.40 5.86
N ALA A 156 -29.27 -5.35 6.77
CA ALA A 156 -28.42 -5.56 7.96
C ALA A 156 -26.96 -5.88 7.60
N GLU A 157 -26.74 -6.68 6.55
CA GLU A 157 -25.39 -7.01 6.07
C GLU A 157 -24.64 -5.78 5.56
N ARG A 158 -25.29 -4.96 4.73
CA ARG A 158 -24.71 -3.71 4.23
C ARG A 158 -24.46 -2.71 5.35
N ALA A 159 -25.38 -2.58 6.30
CA ALA A 159 -25.20 -1.69 7.45
C ALA A 159 -23.96 -2.09 8.27
N PHE A 160 -23.77 -3.39 8.49
CA PHE A 160 -22.57 -3.92 9.13
C PHE A 160 -21.30 -3.64 8.30
N ASP A 161 -21.31 -3.97 7.01
CA ASP A 161 -20.16 -3.79 6.14
C ASP A 161 -19.76 -2.31 5.98
N GLU A 162 -20.72 -1.38 5.84
CA GLU A 162 -20.46 0.06 5.74
C GLU A 162 -19.93 0.63 7.07
N GLY A 163 -20.50 0.21 8.21
CA GLY A 163 -19.99 0.60 9.54
C GLY A 163 -18.56 0.09 9.78
N PHE A 164 -18.29 -1.16 9.39
CA PHE A 164 -16.97 -1.77 9.44
C PHE A 164 -15.95 -1.00 8.58
N GLN A 165 -16.30 -0.71 7.34
CA GLN A 165 -15.45 0.03 6.40
C GLN A 165 -15.23 1.48 6.84
N LEU A 166 -16.22 2.12 7.44
CA LEU A 166 -16.12 3.45 8.01
C LEU A 166 -15.07 3.50 9.12
N MET A 167 -15.20 2.63 10.13
CA MET A 167 -14.22 2.54 11.22
C MET A 167 -12.82 2.26 10.68
N LYS A 168 -12.72 1.28 9.77
CA LYS A 168 -11.46 0.86 9.17
C LYS A 168 -10.75 2.00 8.42
N SER A 169 -11.51 2.68 7.57
CA SER A 169 -11.01 3.80 6.77
C SER A 169 -10.59 4.95 7.67
N LEU A 170 -11.42 5.34 8.65
CA LEU A 170 -11.08 6.43 9.57
C LEU A 170 -9.82 6.13 10.38
N LYS A 171 -9.71 4.91 10.93
CA LYS A 171 -8.56 4.50 11.74
C LYS A 171 -7.23 4.49 10.96
N GLY A 172 -7.28 4.21 9.65
CA GLY A 172 -6.12 4.22 8.75
C GLY A 172 -5.96 5.50 7.92
N THR A 173 -6.80 6.52 8.12
CA THR A 173 -6.77 7.78 7.36
C THR A 173 -5.81 8.78 7.99
N GLY A 174 -5.24 9.67 7.17
CA GLY A 174 -4.42 10.79 7.65
C GLY A 174 -2.94 10.46 7.83
N GLU A 175 -2.57 9.18 7.79
CA GLU A 175 -1.19 8.72 7.65
C GLU A 175 -0.93 8.32 6.19
N PHE A 176 0.22 8.71 5.62
CA PHE A 176 0.78 8.12 4.40
C PHE A 176 1.42 6.76 4.72
N SER A 177 0.70 5.93 5.50
CA SER A 177 1.26 4.76 6.13
C SER A 177 1.74 3.69 5.17
N PHE A 178 1.24 3.75 3.94
CA PHE A 178 1.72 2.93 2.84
C PHE A 178 3.20 3.16 2.51
N THR A 179 3.76 4.32 2.84
CA THR A 179 5.14 4.65 2.48
C THR A 179 6.16 3.87 3.31
N ALA A 180 6.12 3.95 4.63
CA ALA A 180 7.07 3.24 5.48
C ALA A 180 6.54 1.86 5.92
N ARG A 181 5.26 1.77 6.34
CA ARG A 181 4.69 0.51 6.84
C ARG A 181 4.57 -0.50 5.72
N GLN A 182 3.78 -0.20 4.69
CA GLN A 182 3.44 -1.16 3.64
C GLN A 182 4.65 -1.55 2.78
N LEU A 183 5.51 -0.58 2.46
CA LEU A 183 6.66 -0.77 1.57
C LEU A 183 7.97 -1.09 2.28
N ALA A 184 7.99 -1.33 3.60
CA ALA A 184 9.23 -1.67 4.33
C ALA A 184 10.10 -2.73 3.63
N GLY A 185 9.48 -3.72 2.97
CA GLY A 185 10.20 -4.80 2.25
C GLY A 185 10.91 -4.34 0.97
N GLN A 186 10.58 -3.16 0.46
CA GLN A 186 11.28 -2.47 -0.63
C GLN A 186 12.10 -1.28 -0.11
N LEU A 187 11.60 -0.56 0.89
CA LEU A 187 12.22 0.61 1.47
C LEU A 187 13.54 0.27 2.16
N LEU A 188 13.60 -0.80 2.96
CA LEU A 188 14.82 -1.20 3.66
C LEU A 188 15.95 -1.61 2.69
N PRO A 189 15.73 -2.47 1.68
CA PRO A 189 16.79 -2.81 0.73
C PRO A 189 17.08 -1.72 -0.31
N HIS A 190 16.12 -0.82 -0.58
CA HIS A 190 16.21 0.20 -1.63
C HIS A 190 15.66 1.58 -1.19
N PRO A 191 16.22 2.20 -0.14
CA PRO A 191 15.65 3.40 0.46
C PRO A 191 15.54 4.55 -0.53
N TRP A 192 16.58 4.74 -1.36
CA TRP A 192 16.59 5.81 -2.36
C TRP A 192 15.65 5.60 -3.53
N GLN A 193 15.43 4.35 -3.95
CA GLN A 193 14.52 4.04 -5.04
C GLN A 193 13.08 4.35 -4.63
N VAL A 194 12.68 3.95 -3.41
CA VAL A 194 11.35 4.27 -2.87
C VAL A 194 11.21 5.76 -2.60
N ALA A 195 12.21 6.41 -1.99
CA ALA A 195 12.18 7.84 -1.70
C ALA A 195 11.94 8.70 -2.96
N LYS A 196 12.53 8.34 -4.11
CA LYS A 196 12.31 9.02 -5.40
C LYS A 196 10.85 8.95 -5.89
N ARG A 197 10.05 8.00 -5.41
CA ARG A 197 8.64 7.84 -5.78
C ARG A 197 7.70 8.61 -4.84
N VAL A 198 8.16 8.97 -3.64
CA VAL A 198 7.34 9.68 -2.64
C VAL A 198 6.78 11.00 -3.19
N PRO A 199 7.55 11.91 -3.83
CA PRO A 199 7.00 13.17 -4.33
C PRO A 199 5.87 13.00 -5.34
N ALA A 200 5.97 12.01 -6.24
CA ALA A 200 4.91 11.71 -7.19
C ALA A 200 3.65 11.20 -6.47
N SER A 201 3.81 10.32 -5.47
CA SER A 201 2.66 9.84 -4.69
C SER A 201 1.99 10.93 -3.86
N VAL A 202 2.76 11.86 -3.28
CA VAL A 202 2.22 13.00 -2.51
C VAL A 202 1.47 13.95 -3.45
N LYS A 203 2.00 14.23 -4.65
CA LYS A 203 1.28 14.99 -5.66
C LYS A 203 -0.03 14.30 -6.08
N ALA A 204 -0.02 12.97 -6.24
CA ALA A 204 -1.22 12.19 -6.50
C ALA A 204 -2.24 12.26 -5.34
N ALA A 205 -1.75 12.34 -4.10
CA ALA A 205 -2.59 12.52 -2.91
C ALA A 205 -3.46 13.78 -3.04
N PHE A 206 -2.88 14.90 -3.46
CA PHE A 206 -3.58 16.20 -3.49
C PHE A 206 -4.15 16.57 -4.87
N SER A 207 -3.83 15.81 -5.93
CA SER A 207 -4.33 16.06 -7.28
C SER A 207 -4.84 14.77 -7.94
N GLU A 208 -6.16 14.68 -8.11
CA GLU A 208 -6.78 13.59 -8.85
C GLU A 208 -6.27 13.53 -10.30
N LYS A 209 -6.07 14.69 -10.95
CA LYS A 209 -5.49 14.75 -12.31
C LYS A 209 -4.10 14.11 -12.33
N TYR A 210 -3.26 14.42 -11.34
CA TYR A 210 -1.92 13.86 -11.28
C TYR A 210 -1.92 12.36 -10.95
N ALA A 211 -2.82 11.90 -10.09
CA ALA A 211 -2.97 10.47 -9.80
C ALA A 211 -3.30 9.68 -11.08
N GLU A 212 -4.23 10.17 -11.89
CA GLU A 212 -4.56 9.55 -13.19
C GLU A 212 -3.39 9.60 -14.17
N LYS A 213 -2.60 10.68 -14.18
CA LYS A 213 -1.34 10.73 -14.97
C LYS A 213 -0.35 9.64 -14.55
N VAL A 214 -0.19 9.40 -13.25
CA VAL A 214 0.66 8.31 -12.74
C VAL A 214 0.16 6.95 -13.24
N GLN A 215 -1.15 6.72 -13.19
CA GLN A 215 -1.77 5.48 -13.70
C GLN A 215 -1.56 5.33 -15.21
N ASN A 216 -1.83 6.38 -15.98
CA ASN A 216 -1.59 6.39 -17.43
C ASN A 216 -0.12 6.11 -17.76
N ALA A 217 0.83 6.66 -17.01
CA ALA A 217 2.25 6.40 -17.20
C ALA A 217 2.59 4.92 -16.98
N ILE A 218 1.97 4.26 -16.00
CA ILE A 218 2.13 2.83 -15.75
C ILE A 218 1.53 2.00 -16.89
N GLU A 219 0.32 2.33 -17.34
CA GLU A 219 -0.37 1.63 -18.43
C GLU A 219 0.35 1.76 -19.78
N ASN A 220 0.98 2.91 -19.99
CA ASN A 220 1.76 3.19 -21.19
C ASN A 220 3.22 2.74 -21.08
N ASN A 221 3.66 2.18 -19.95
CA ASN A 221 5.00 1.62 -19.83
C ASN A 221 5.24 0.53 -20.90
N PRO A 222 6.42 0.47 -21.54
CA PRO A 222 6.79 -0.63 -22.45
C PRO A 222 6.61 -2.02 -21.83
N ASN A 223 6.88 -2.17 -20.54
CA ASN A 223 6.79 -3.40 -19.78
C ASN A 223 5.36 -3.69 -19.26
N PHE A 224 4.36 -2.84 -19.52
CA PHE A 224 2.99 -3.05 -19.01
C PHE A 224 2.41 -4.43 -19.36
N HIS A 225 2.69 -4.90 -20.58
CA HIS A 225 2.26 -6.22 -21.03
C HIS A 225 2.89 -7.37 -20.20
N LEU A 226 4.11 -7.18 -19.70
CA LEU A 226 4.78 -8.12 -18.80
C LEU A 226 4.14 -8.09 -17.41
N TYR A 227 3.82 -6.90 -16.89
CA TYR A 227 3.14 -6.77 -15.59
C TYR A 227 1.87 -7.60 -15.55
N VAL A 228 0.99 -7.41 -16.54
CA VAL A 228 -0.28 -8.12 -16.65
C VAL A 228 -0.06 -9.62 -16.86
N ARG A 229 0.85 -10.00 -17.76
CA ARG A 229 1.11 -11.41 -18.10
C ARG A 229 1.62 -12.22 -16.92
N HIS A 230 2.49 -11.63 -16.10
CA HIS A 230 3.18 -12.33 -15.00
C HIS A 230 2.50 -12.13 -13.64
N GLY A 231 1.33 -11.47 -13.61
CA GLY A 231 0.53 -11.33 -12.40
C GLY A 231 1.05 -10.28 -11.42
N LEU A 232 1.73 -9.24 -11.90
CA LEU A 232 2.03 -8.06 -11.10
C LEU A 232 0.72 -7.33 -10.78
N VAL A 233 0.39 -7.20 -9.50
CA VAL A 233 -0.88 -6.59 -9.08
C VAL A 233 -0.77 -5.08 -9.22
N LEU A 234 -1.61 -4.47 -10.06
CA LEU A 234 -1.72 -3.02 -10.18
C LEU A 234 -3.05 -2.58 -9.57
N LEU A 235 -2.97 -1.72 -8.57
CA LEU A 235 -4.15 -1.18 -7.90
C LEU A 235 -4.76 -0.08 -8.78
N ASP A 236 -6.04 -0.18 -9.11
CA ASP A 236 -6.78 0.84 -9.84
C ASP A 236 -7.19 2.01 -8.91
N LEU A 237 -7.05 3.25 -9.37
CA LEU A 237 -7.51 4.46 -8.66
C LEU A 237 -9.03 4.66 -8.74
N ASP A 238 -9.68 4.01 -9.72
CA ASP A 238 -11.06 4.31 -10.13
C ASP A 238 -12.05 3.20 -9.82
N SER A 239 -11.60 2.05 -9.31
CA SER A 239 -12.45 0.91 -9.00
C SER A 239 -12.66 0.76 -7.49
N PRO A 240 -13.92 0.70 -7.01
CA PRO A 240 -14.23 0.25 -5.66
C PRO A 240 -13.52 -1.08 -5.31
N HIS A 241 -13.36 -1.98 -6.30
CA HIS A 241 -12.66 -3.26 -6.13
C HIS A 241 -11.14 -3.14 -6.00
N ALA A 242 -10.51 -2.05 -6.42
CA ALA A 242 -9.07 -1.86 -6.24
C ALA A 242 -8.73 -1.21 -4.90
N GLN A 243 -9.64 -0.38 -4.41
CA GLN A 243 -9.73 0.05 -3.03
C GLN A 243 -9.93 -1.15 -2.07
N GLU A 244 -10.76 -2.14 -2.46
CA GLU A 244 -10.83 -3.46 -1.79
C GLU A 244 -9.52 -4.27 -1.89
N GLN A 245 -8.68 -4.06 -2.92
CA GLN A 245 -7.37 -4.70 -3.05
C GLN A 245 -6.27 -4.05 -2.20
N ALA A 246 -6.35 -2.73 -2.00
CA ALA A 246 -5.51 -2.01 -1.03
C ALA A 246 -5.92 -2.31 0.43
N GLU A 247 -7.09 -2.93 0.61
CA GLU A 247 -7.71 -3.40 1.86
C GLU A 247 -8.03 -2.31 2.89
N ILE A 248 -7.36 -1.15 2.88
CA ILE A 248 -7.47 -0.12 3.94
C ILE A 248 -8.44 1.01 3.58
N PHE A 249 -8.57 1.35 2.30
CA PHE A 249 -9.45 2.41 1.84
C PHE A 249 -10.49 1.83 0.90
N THR A 250 -11.68 1.52 1.40
CA THR A 250 -12.82 1.14 0.57
C THR A 250 -13.78 2.31 0.49
N GLY A 251 -14.24 2.63 -0.73
CA GLY A 251 -15.15 3.74 -1.02
C GLY A 251 -16.51 3.53 -0.37
N GLY A 252 -16.59 3.85 0.92
CA GLY A 252 -17.80 3.77 1.75
C GLY A 252 -18.12 5.12 2.37
N LEU A 253 -18.95 5.11 3.43
CA LEU A 253 -19.41 6.32 4.13
C LEU A 253 -18.30 7.32 4.50
N ALA A 254 -17.09 6.85 4.80
CA ALA A 254 -15.96 7.69 5.19
C ALA A 254 -15.61 8.77 4.16
N GLU A 255 -15.71 8.45 2.86
CA GLU A 255 -15.41 9.42 1.80
C GLU A 255 -16.47 10.53 1.71
N ARG A 256 -17.66 10.35 2.29
CA ARG A 256 -18.78 11.31 2.22
C ARG A 256 -18.75 12.33 3.35
N ILE A 257 -17.98 12.10 4.41
CA ILE A 257 -17.89 13.03 5.54
C ILE A 257 -17.24 14.34 5.06
N PRO A 258 -17.84 15.52 5.31
CA PRO A 258 -17.24 16.80 4.99
C PRO A 258 -15.83 16.92 5.60
N ILE A 259 -14.89 17.49 4.83
CA ILE A 259 -13.46 17.64 5.19
C ILE A 259 -12.73 16.29 5.30
N TRP A 260 -13.16 15.38 6.19
CA TRP A 260 -12.56 14.06 6.39
C TRP A 260 -12.53 13.20 5.13
N GLY A 261 -13.61 13.19 4.35
CA GLY A 261 -13.67 12.45 3.10
C GLY A 261 -12.65 12.94 2.06
N ARG A 262 -12.19 14.20 2.14
CA ARG A 262 -11.08 14.69 1.31
C ARG A 262 -9.74 14.07 1.73
N VAL A 263 -9.52 13.91 3.03
CA VAL A 263 -8.32 13.27 3.60
C VAL A 263 -8.30 11.78 3.26
N VAL A 264 -9.43 11.08 3.41
CA VAL A 264 -9.58 9.65 3.03
C VAL A 264 -9.21 9.45 1.56
N ARG A 265 -9.82 10.24 0.66
CA ARG A 265 -9.53 10.15 -0.78
C ARG A 265 -8.08 10.51 -1.11
N ALA A 266 -7.50 11.49 -0.43
CA ALA A 266 -6.11 11.87 -0.63
C ALA A 266 -5.15 10.74 -0.21
N SER A 267 -5.36 10.15 0.98
CA SER A 267 -4.56 9.02 1.45
C SER A 267 -4.73 7.79 0.54
N GLY A 268 -5.96 7.48 0.11
CA GLY A 268 -6.22 6.40 -0.85
C GLY A 268 -5.47 6.56 -2.18
N ARG A 269 -5.49 7.76 -2.78
CA ARG A 269 -4.72 8.04 -4.00
C ARG A 269 -3.22 7.91 -3.79
N GLN A 270 -2.70 8.45 -2.69
CA GLN A 270 -1.28 8.35 -2.35
C GLN A 270 -0.84 6.89 -2.24
N SER A 271 -1.64 6.10 -1.53
CA SER A 271 -1.39 4.68 -1.23
C SER A 271 -1.36 3.82 -2.49
N VAL A 272 -2.32 4.02 -3.39
CA VAL A 272 -2.35 3.36 -4.69
C VAL A 272 -1.14 3.78 -5.54
N ALA A 273 -0.88 5.08 -5.64
CA ALA A 273 0.21 5.61 -6.45
C ALA A 273 1.59 5.11 -5.97
N ILE A 274 1.90 5.24 -4.68
CA ILE A 274 3.20 4.81 -4.15
C ILE A 274 3.41 3.31 -4.29
N SER A 275 2.36 2.52 -4.05
CA SER A 275 2.42 1.06 -4.12
C SER A 275 2.65 0.57 -5.55
N ASN A 276 1.90 1.13 -6.52
CA ASN A 276 2.08 0.77 -7.92
C ASN A 276 3.46 1.20 -8.42
N LEU A 277 3.87 2.44 -8.14
CA LEU A 277 5.18 2.96 -8.55
C LEU A 277 6.33 2.11 -7.98
N ALA A 278 6.28 1.75 -6.70
CA ALA A 278 7.30 0.91 -6.08
C ALA A 278 7.33 -0.50 -6.68
N ARG A 279 6.15 -1.07 -6.97
CA ARG A 279 6.02 -2.43 -7.50
C ARG A 279 6.47 -2.53 -8.96
N THR A 280 6.07 -1.58 -9.81
CA THR A 280 6.51 -1.53 -11.21
C THR A 280 7.99 -1.23 -11.30
N ASP A 281 8.52 -0.31 -10.46
CA ASP A 281 9.96 -0.02 -10.38
C ASP A 281 10.78 -1.25 -9.99
N ALA A 282 10.35 -2.00 -8.97
CA ALA A 282 11.04 -3.23 -8.59
C ALA A 282 11.06 -4.24 -9.75
N PHE A 283 9.92 -4.44 -10.42
CA PHE A 283 9.82 -5.36 -11.56
C PHE A 283 10.68 -4.91 -12.74
N ASP A 284 10.62 -3.63 -13.10
CA ASP A 284 11.40 -3.05 -14.19
C ASP A 284 12.90 -3.22 -13.94
N ARG A 285 13.40 -2.87 -12.75
CA ARG A 285 14.81 -3.05 -12.38
C ARG A 285 15.27 -4.51 -12.52
N TYR A 286 14.41 -5.47 -12.18
CA TYR A 286 14.73 -6.89 -12.38
C TYR A 286 14.82 -7.24 -13.86
N THR A 287 13.85 -6.81 -14.67
CA THR A 287 13.85 -7.08 -16.12
C THR A 287 15.01 -6.41 -16.86
N GLU A 288 15.37 -5.19 -16.46
CA GLU A 288 16.49 -4.45 -17.04
C GLU A 288 17.83 -5.10 -16.69
N GLY A 289 17.99 -5.55 -15.43
CA GLY A 289 19.18 -6.30 -15.01
C GLY A 289 19.23 -7.75 -15.51
N ASN A 290 18.12 -8.28 -16.04
CA ASN A 290 18.00 -9.66 -16.50
C ASN A 290 17.14 -9.73 -17.79
N PRO A 291 17.64 -9.22 -18.92
CA PRO A 291 16.87 -9.13 -20.17
C PRO A 291 16.44 -10.50 -20.73
N TYR A 292 17.14 -11.57 -20.34
CA TYR A 292 16.84 -12.95 -20.72
C TYR A 292 16.22 -13.74 -19.55
N ALA A 293 15.42 -13.09 -18.71
CA ALA A 293 14.69 -13.78 -17.66
C ALA A 293 13.67 -14.76 -18.26
N THR A 294 13.60 -15.98 -17.73
CA THR A 294 12.59 -16.94 -18.20
C THR A 294 11.20 -16.52 -17.73
N ARG A 295 10.16 -17.12 -18.30
CA ARG A 295 8.78 -16.88 -17.87
C ARG A 295 8.60 -17.17 -16.37
N GLU A 296 9.16 -18.27 -15.89
CA GLU A 296 9.09 -18.71 -14.50
C GLU A 296 9.81 -17.71 -13.58
N GLU A 297 10.93 -17.15 -14.04
CA GLU A 297 11.66 -16.12 -13.31
C GLU A 297 10.88 -14.81 -13.22
N LEU A 298 10.19 -14.41 -14.29
CA LEU A 298 9.32 -13.23 -14.31
C LEU A 298 8.06 -13.42 -13.45
N ASP A 299 7.44 -14.60 -13.50
CA ASP A 299 6.31 -14.97 -12.61
C ASP A 299 6.75 -14.94 -11.14
N ALA A 300 7.93 -15.50 -10.83
CA ALA A 300 8.51 -15.48 -9.50
C ALA A 300 8.82 -14.06 -9.03
N PHE A 301 9.33 -13.20 -9.92
CA PHE A 301 9.65 -11.83 -9.54
C PHE A 301 8.41 -10.94 -9.36
N ALA A 302 7.35 -11.14 -10.16
CA ALA A 302 6.06 -10.51 -9.89
C ALA A 302 5.52 -10.91 -8.51
N ASP A 303 5.62 -12.19 -8.15
CA ASP A 303 5.24 -12.71 -6.82
C ASP A 303 6.04 -12.04 -5.68
N ILE A 304 7.35 -11.86 -5.86
CA ILE A 304 8.23 -11.16 -4.91
C ILE A 304 7.83 -9.69 -4.79
N ALA A 305 7.67 -8.98 -5.91
CA ALA A 305 7.30 -7.57 -5.93
C ALA A 305 5.92 -7.34 -5.27
N ASN A 306 4.96 -8.23 -5.52
CA ASN A 306 3.65 -8.20 -4.84
C ASN A 306 3.79 -8.32 -3.32
N LYS A 307 4.47 -9.37 -2.82
CA LYS A 307 4.57 -9.64 -1.37
C LYS A 307 5.40 -8.60 -0.62
N THR A 308 6.52 -8.17 -1.18
CA THR A 308 7.38 -7.16 -0.57
C THR A 308 6.72 -5.77 -0.50
N THR A 309 5.74 -5.50 -1.38
CA THR A 309 4.88 -4.31 -1.36
C THR A 309 3.54 -4.52 -0.64
N GLY A 310 3.42 -5.62 0.11
CA GLY A 310 2.31 -5.86 1.02
C GLY A 310 1.09 -6.57 0.42
N ILE A 311 1.23 -7.23 -0.73
CA ILE A 311 0.17 -8.03 -1.37
C ILE A 311 0.46 -9.52 -1.18
N GLY A 312 -0.16 -10.10 -0.16
CA GLY A 312 -0.14 -11.53 0.13
C GLY A 312 -1.08 -12.34 -0.77
N ASP A 313 -0.73 -13.60 -0.98
CA ASP A 313 -1.60 -14.55 -1.69
C ASP A 313 -2.67 -15.11 -0.75
N VAL A 314 -3.93 -14.93 -1.15
CA VAL A 314 -5.15 -15.36 -0.45
C VAL A 314 -5.89 -16.49 -1.16
N ARG A 315 -5.35 -17.03 -2.27
CA ARG A 315 -6.04 -18.07 -3.06
C ARG A 315 -6.37 -19.33 -2.25
N TRP A 316 -5.52 -19.68 -1.28
CA TRP A 316 -5.72 -20.83 -0.40
C TRP A 316 -6.83 -20.63 0.65
N VAL A 317 -7.23 -19.38 0.92
CA VAL A 317 -8.39 -19.03 1.78
C VAL A 317 -9.62 -18.65 0.96
N GLY A 318 -9.65 -18.89 -0.35
CA GLY A 318 -10.69 -18.41 -1.27
C GLY A 318 -12.14 -18.50 -0.76
N PRO A 319 -12.63 -19.67 -0.31
CA PRO A 319 -13.99 -19.81 0.23
C PRO A 319 -14.24 -19.04 1.54
N LEU A 320 -13.18 -18.81 2.33
CA LEU A 320 -13.21 -18.11 3.61
C LEU A 320 -12.84 -16.63 3.49
N LEU A 321 -12.46 -16.15 2.30
CA LEU A 321 -11.89 -14.82 2.10
C LEU A 321 -12.83 -13.69 2.54
N LYS A 322 -14.14 -13.83 2.33
CA LYS A 322 -15.14 -12.86 2.81
C LYS A 322 -15.14 -12.77 4.35
N THR A 323 -15.09 -13.91 5.02
CA THR A 323 -14.97 -13.98 6.49
C THR A 323 -13.63 -13.43 6.94
N PHE A 324 -12.54 -13.81 6.28
CA PHE A 324 -11.17 -13.39 6.60
C PHE A 324 -10.99 -11.86 6.48
N THR A 325 -11.59 -11.23 5.47
CA THR A 325 -11.57 -9.76 5.30
C THR A 325 -12.46 -9.02 6.32
N ARG A 326 -13.52 -9.67 6.83
CA ARG A 326 -14.34 -9.14 7.94
C ARG A 326 -13.64 -9.32 9.31
N THR A 327 -12.88 -10.40 9.48
CA THR A 327 -12.19 -10.74 10.73
C THR A 327 -10.87 -10.00 10.92
N PHE A 328 -10.10 -9.73 9.84
CA PHE A 328 -8.78 -9.11 9.93
C PHE A 328 -8.74 -7.71 9.31
N TYR A 329 -7.96 -6.80 9.90
CA TYR A 329 -7.84 -5.41 9.39
C TYR A 329 -7.18 -5.34 8.01
N ALA A 330 -6.18 -6.18 7.69
CA ALA A 330 -5.53 -6.13 6.38
C ALA A 330 -4.96 -7.52 6.03
N PRO A 331 -5.80 -8.48 5.63
CA PRO A 331 -5.40 -9.88 5.50
C PRO A 331 -4.30 -10.11 4.46
N LYS A 332 -4.36 -9.53 3.25
CA LYS A 332 -3.25 -9.64 2.27
C LYS A 332 -2.00 -9.03 2.82
N PHE A 333 -2.10 -7.91 3.55
CA PHE A 333 -0.93 -7.30 4.17
C PHE A 333 -0.29 -8.23 5.20
N ILE A 334 -1.05 -8.77 6.14
CA ILE A 334 -0.56 -9.71 7.16
C ILE A 334 0.08 -10.92 6.49
N LEU A 335 -0.61 -11.53 5.52
CA LEU A 335 -0.12 -12.69 4.79
C LEU A 335 1.16 -12.38 4.03
N SER A 336 1.29 -11.18 3.44
CA SER A 336 2.52 -10.78 2.77
C SER A 336 3.71 -10.81 3.73
N ARG A 337 3.53 -10.41 5.01
CA ARG A 337 4.61 -10.39 6.00
C ARG A 337 5.05 -11.77 6.43
N ILE A 338 4.12 -12.72 6.47
CA ILE A 338 4.41 -14.14 6.72
C ILE A 338 5.05 -14.78 5.50
N GLN A 339 4.57 -14.46 4.29
CA GLN A 339 5.00 -15.10 3.05
C GLN A 339 6.35 -14.59 2.54
N THR A 340 6.71 -13.32 2.77
CA THR A 340 7.96 -12.72 2.26
C THR A 340 9.21 -13.46 2.74
N PRO A 341 9.40 -13.77 4.05
CA PRO A 341 10.54 -14.57 4.50
C PRO A 341 10.63 -15.95 3.83
N LEU A 342 9.49 -16.53 3.45
CA LEU A 342 9.40 -17.86 2.82
C LEU A 342 9.69 -17.83 1.31
N LEU A 343 9.83 -16.65 0.70
CA LEU A 343 10.07 -16.51 -0.74
C LEU A 343 11.36 -17.19 -1.20
N ILE A 344 12.41 -17.14 -0.38
CA ILE A 344 13.70 -17.77 -0.70
C ILE A 344 13.57 -19.29 -0.82
N TYR A 345 12.72 -19.90 0.02
CA TYR A 345 12.42 -21.32 -0.02
C TYR A 345 11.45 -21.65 -1.16
N LYS A 346 10.38 -20.85 -1.34
CA LYS A 346 9.40 -21.01 -2.41
C LYS A 346 10.06 -21.04 -3.78
N HIS A 347 10.98 -20.11 -4.03
CA HIS A 347 11.67 -19.94 -5.31
C HIS A 347 13.05 -20.62 -5.35
N ARG A 348 13.31 -21.59 -4.46
CA ARG A 348 14.63 -22.24 -4.31
C ARG A 348 15.18 -22.91 -5.57
N LYS A 349 14.28 -23.32 -6.48
CA LYS A 349 14.62 -23.98 -7.76
C LYS A 349 15.09 -23.00 -8.85
N LEU A 350 14.91 -21.69 -8.64
CA LEU A 350 15.28 -20.65 -9.59
C LEU A 350 16.55 -19.95 -9.09
N PRO A 351 17.76 -20.35 -9.51
CA PRO A 351 19.01 -19.90 -8.89
C PRO A 351 19.24 -18.38 -9.03
N ARG A 352 18.86 -17.79 -10.17
CA ARG A 352 18.94 -16.34 -10.41
C ARG A 352 18.01 -15.57 -9.48
N VAL A 353 16.74 -15.97 -9.41
CA VAL A 353 15.73 -15.35 -8.52
C VAL A 353 16.15 -15.51 -7.06
N ARG A 354 16.58 -16.70 -6.65
CA ARG A 354 17.09 -16.95 -5.28
C ARG A 354 18.25 -16.04 -4.91
N LYS A 355 19.19 -15.83 -5.84
CA LYS A 355 20.32 -14.90 -5.65
C LYS A 355 19.84 -13.47 -5.47
N VAL A 356 18.81 -13.05 -6.21
CA VAL A 356 18.19 -11.72 -6.02
C VAL A 356 17.54 -11.63 -4.64
N ILE A 357 16.69 -12.59 -4.25
CA ILE A 357 16.07 -12.59 -2.91
C ILE A 357 17.12 -12.53 -1.80
N ALA A 358 18.20 -13.32 -1.89
CA ALA A 358 19.27 -13.29 -0.90
C ALA A 358 19.95 -11.91 -0.83
N LYS A 359 20.21 -11.26 -1.98
CA LYS A 359 20.73 -9.89 -2.01
C LYS A 359 19.77 -8.88 -1.37
N GLU A 360 18.47 -9.02 -1.62
CA GLU A 360 17.43 -8.17 -1.01
C GLU A 360 17.41 -8.33 0.51
N ILE A 361 17.49 -9.55 1.03
CA ILE A 361 17.57 -9.81 2.48
C ILE A 361 18.84 -9.19 3.08
N VAL A 362 20.01 -9.41 2.47
CA VAL A 362 21.27 -8.84 2.95
C VAL A 362 21.23 -7.31 2.94
N ARG A 363 20.69 -6.70 1.89
CA ARG A 363 20.51 -5.24 1.82
C ARG A 363 19.56 -4.74 2.89
N ALA A 364 18.41 -5.41 3.09
CA ALA A 364 17.45 -5.02 4.11
C ALA A 364 18.08 -5.07 5.51
N VAL A 365 18.74 -6.18 5.86
CA VAL A 365 19.43 -6.33 7.15
C VAL A 365 20.54 -5.29 7.31
N GLY A 366 21.37 -5.09 6.28
CA GLY A 366 22.46 -4.11 6.32
C GLY A 366 21.97 -2.67 6.49
N SER A 367 20.96 -2.26 5.73
CA SER A 367 20.35 -0.94 5.87
C SER A 367 19.67 -0.75 7.23
N SER A 368 18.94 -1.76 7.71
CA SER A 368 18.32 -1.72 9.05
C SER A 368 19.37 -1.59 10.14
N ALA A 369 20.43 -2.40 10.10
CA ALA A 369 21.53 -2.32 11.04
C ALA A 369 22.19 -0.93 11.01
N ALA A 370 22.43 -0.37 9.82
CA ALA A 370 22.97 0.98 9.69
C ALA A 370 22.07 2.05 10.33
N ILE A 371 20.75 2.00 10.10
CA ILE A 371 19.79 2.92 10.72
C ILE A 371 19.79 2.77 12.25
N LEU A 372 19.74 1.53 12.75
CA LEU A 372 19.74 1.25 14.19
C LEU A 372 21.04 1.71 14.86
N LEU A 373 22.20 1.46 14.23
CA LEU A 373 23.50 1.92 14.73
C LEU A 373 23.62 3.45 14.73
N LEU A 374 23.12 4.13 13.69
CA LEU A 374 23.07 5.60 13.66
C LEU A 374 22.16 6.16 14.75
N ALA A 375 21.01 5.53 14.98
CA ALA A 375 20.12 5.91 16.07
C ALA A 375 20.79 5.70 17.43
N GLN A 376 21.47 4.57 17.61
CA GLN A 376 22.23 4.28 18.83
C GLN A 376 23.36 5.30 19.06
N TYR A 377 24.09 5.65 18.00
CA TYR A 377 25.11 6.69 18.04
C TYR A 377 24.52 8.07 18.39
N ALA A 378 23.30 8.35 17.93
CA ALA A 378 22.55 9.56 18.29
C ALA A 378 21.93 9.52 19.71
N GLY A 379 22.23 8.51 20.52
CA GLY A 379 21.81 8.39 21.92
C GLY A 379 20.54 7.56 22.15
N ALA A 380 19.99 6.91 21.11
CA ALA A 380 18.89 5.99 21.30
C ALA A 380 19.36 4.65 21.90
N HIS A 381 18.46 3.96 22.60
CA HIS A 381 18.72 2.61 23.09
C HIS A 381 18.16 1.58 22.11
N ILE A 382 18.95 0.54 21.79
CA ILE A 382 18.55 -0.58 20.93
C ILE A 382 18.82 -1.89 21.68
N GLU A 383 17.80 -2.74 21.83
CA GLU A 383 18.01 -4.12 22.29
C GLU A 383 18.35 -5.02 21.10
N TRP A 384 19.55 -5.58 21.05
CA TRP A 384 20.06 -6.30 19.88
C TRP A 384 19.86 -7.82 19.97
N TRP A 385 19.84 -8.36 21.18
CA TRP A 385 20.18 -9.76 21.41
C TRP A 385 19.01 -10.55 21.99
N ASP A 386 18.24 -9.96 22.89
CA ASP A 386 17.14 -10.67 23.53
C ASP A 386 15.85 -10.57 22.71
N VAL A 387 15.52 -11.66 22.02
CA VAL A 387 14.28 -11.81 21.25
C VAL A 387 13.03 -11.88 22.12
N ASP A 388 13.16 -12.15 23.43
CA ASP A 388 12.04 -12.14 24.37
C ASP A 388 11.73 -10.73 24.88
N ASP A 389 12.64 -9.76 24.70
CA ASP A 389 12.41 -8.36 25.01
C ASP A 389 11.40 -7.73 24.01
N PRO A 390 10.37 -6.99 24.47
CA PRO A 390 9.42 -6.30 23.61
C PRO A 390 10.05 -5.21 22.71
N ASP A 391 11.20 -4.68 23.09
CA ASP A 391 11.96 -3.63 22.43
C ASP A 391 13.07 -4.17 21.51
N TRP A 392 13.16 -5.50 21.34
CA TRP A 392 14.11 -6.14 20.43
C TRP A 392 14.09 -5.51 19.03
N MET A 393 15.27 -5.02 18.61
CA MET A 393 15.55 -4.28 17.37
C MET A 393 14.68 -3.03 17.14
N LYS A 394 14.01 -2.48 18.15
CA LYS A 394 13.34 -1.19 18.06
C LYS A 394 14.27 -0.06 18.49
N ILE A 395 14.02 1.13 17.95
CA ILE A 395 14.71 2.35 18.42
C ILE A 395 13.94 2.88 19.63
N ARG A 396 14.57 2.90 20.80
CA ARG A 396 13.99 3.43 22.02
C ARG A 396 14.58 4.80 22.35
N ILE A 397 13.72 5.81 22.40
CA ILE A 397 14.05 7.18 22.83
C ILE A 397 13.12 7.51 23.99
N GLY A 398 13.67 7.46 25.21
CA GLY A 398 12.89 7.53 26.45
C GLY A 398 11.77 6.48 26.47
N ASN A 399 10.51 6.92 26.58
CA ASN A 399 9.35 6.01 26.61
C ASN A 399 8.80 5.63 25.23
N SER A 400 9.31 6.25 24.16
CA SER A 400 8.89 5.95 22.79
C SER A 400 9.71 4.83 22.18
N ARG A 401 9.04 3.89 21.51
CA ARG A 401 9.63 2.86 20.67
C ARG A 401 9.22 3.05 19.23
N ILE A 402 10.21 2.97 18.35
CA ILE A 402 10.07 3.18 16.91
C ILE A 402 10.43 1.87 16.20
N ASP A 403 9.49 1.35 15.42
CA ASP A 403 9.63 0.16 14.57
C ASP A 403 9.74 0.58 13.09
N ILE A 404 10.93 0.38 12.52
CA ILE A 404 11.25 0.70 11.12
C ILE A 404 10.98 -0.46 10.15
N PHE A 405 10.58 -1.64 10.64
CA PHE A 405 10.42 -2.87 9.86
C PHE A 405 9.00 -3.05 9.29
N GLY A 406 8.08 -2.13 9.60
CA GLY A 406 6.76 -2.05 8.98
C GLY A 406 5.90 -3.30 9.16
N SER A 407 5.99 -3.99 10.30
CA SER A 407 5.38 -5.30 10.61
C SER A 407 6.21 -6.55 10.33
N TYR A 408 7.41 -6.45 9.73
CA TYR A 408 8.29 -7.62 9.58
C TYR A 408 8.92 -8.06 10.91
N LEU A 409 9.17 -7.12 11.83
CA LEU A 409 9.84 -7.40 13.09
C LEU A 409 9.03 -8.36 13.97
N GLN A 410 7.71 -8.24 14.05
CA GLN A 410 6.88 -9.14 14.86
C GLN A 410 6.88 -10.57 14.29
N VAL A 411 6.90 -10.71 12.96
CA VAL A 411 7.03 -12.02 12.31
C VAL A 411 8.42 -12.61 12.55
N ALA A 412 9.47 -11.80 12.40
CA ALA A 412 10.85 -12.23 12.67
C ALA A 412 11.05 -12.65 14.13
N ARG A 413 10.53 -11.87 15.09
CA ARG A 413 10.57 -12.17 16.51
C ARG A 413 9.80 -13.45 16.83
N ALA A 414 8.62 -13.65 16.24
CA ALA A 414 7.84 -14.88 16.42
C ALA A 414 8.59 -16.13 15.95
N ILE A 415 9.23 -16.05 14.78
CA ILE A 415 10.09 -17.11 14.23
C ILE A 415 11.29 -17.35 15.16
N ALA A 416 11.96 -16.28 15.61
CA ALA A 416 13.14 -16.37 16.47
C ALA A 416 12.81 -16.99 17.84
N ARG A 417 11.72 -16.57 18.50
CA ARG A 417 11.26 -17.13 19.77
C ARG A 417 10.86 -18.59 19.65
N THR A 418 10.19 -18.96 18.55
CA THR A 418 9.86 -20.37 18.26
C THR A 418 11.12 -21.21 18.05
N GLY A 419 12.10 -20.68 17.32
CA GLY A 419 13.41 -21.31 17.12
C GLY A 419 14.17 -21.49 18.44
N LYS A 420 14.29 -20.43 19.25
CA LYS A 420 14.90 -20.44 20.60
C LYS A 420 14.23 -21.51 21.46
N SER A 421 12.91 -21.53 21.48
CA SER A 421 12.12 -22.50 22.23
C SER A 421 12.35 -23.95 21.79
N GLY A 422 12.42 -24.20 20.48
CA GLY A 422 12.75 -25.51 19.92
C GLY A 422 14.16 -25.98 20.33
N ILE A 423 15.16 -25.09 20.32
CA ILE A 423 16.53 -25.39 20.75
C ILE A 423 16.57 -25.73 22.25
N LEU A 424 15.93 -24.92 23.10
CA LEU A 424 15.86 -25.17 24.55
C LEU A 424 15.24 -26.54 24.86
N ARG A 425 14.09 -26.85 24.23
CA ARG A 425 13.44 -28.16 24.40
C ARG A 425 14.31 -29.31 23.91
N ALA A 426 15.01 -29.16 22.78
CA ALA A 426 15.93 -30.17 22.27
C ALA A 426 17.13 -30.41 23.20
N GLN A 427 17.50 -29.42 24.01
CA GLN A 427 18.54 -29.51 25.04
C GLN A 427 18.00 -29.98 26.41
N GLY A 428 16.71 -30.28 26.53
CA GLY A 428 16.08 -30.67 27.78
C GLY A 428 15.85 -29.51 28.77
N LEU A 429 15.94 -28.27 28.31
CA LEU A 429 15.68 -27.08 29.11
C LEU A 429 14.20 -26.67 29.01
N GLU A 430 13.67 -26.09 30.09
CA GLU A 430 12.35 -25.49 30.07
C GLU A 430 12.32 -24.28 29.14
N SER A 431 11.16 -24.06 28.52
CA SER A 431 10.93 -22.91 27.65
C SER A 431 9.57 -22.31 27.93
N ASP A 432 9.57 -21.04 28.30
CA ASP A 432 8.37 -20.25 28.61
C ASP A 432 7.57 -19.85 27.36
N THR A 433 7.99 -20.31 26.17
CA THR A 433 7.32 -19.97 24.90
C THR A 433 6.60 -21.19 24.35
N ASP A 434 5.27 -21.15 24.31
CA ASP A 434 4.48 -22.07 23.51
C ASP A 434 4.31 -21.49 22.07
N PRO A 435 4.84 -22.15 21.02
CA PRO A 435 4.66 -21.71 19.64
C PRO A 435 3.20 -21.59 19.20
N LEU A 436 2.30 -22.43 19.74
CA LEU A 436 0.89 -22.38 19.42
C LEU A 436 0.24 -21.14 20.03
N GLU A 437 0.46 -20.92 21.33
CA GLU A 437 -0.01 -19.73 22.04
C GLU A 437 0.54 -18.44 21.41
N LEU A 438 1.81 -18.45 21.01
CA LEU A 438 2.45 -17.32 20.34
C LEU A 438 1.80 -17.05 18.97
N GLY A 439 1.45 -18.09 18.21
CA GLY A 439 0.73 -17.97 16.94
C GLY A 439 -0.71 -17.46 17.12
N ILE A 440 -1.44 -17.99 18.10
CA ILE A 440 -2.80 -17.54 18.45
C ILE A 440 -2.75 -16.08 18.91
N SER A 441 -1.81 -15.72 19.78
CA SER A 441 -1.61 -14.35 20.23
C SER A 441 -1.37 -13.45 19.04
N PHE A 442 -0.39 -13.78 18.17
CA PHE A 442 -0.09 -13.00 16.97
C PHE A 442 -1.33 -12.75 16.10
N LEU A 443 -2.15 -13.77 15.85
CA LEU A 443 -3.38 -13.62 15.05
C LEU A 443 -4.44 -12.79 15.77
N THR A 444 -4.58 -12.94 17.09
CA THR A 444 -5.52 -12.18 17.92
C THR A 444 -5.23 -10.68 17.85
N TRP A 445 -3.95 -10.29 17.87
CA TRP A 445 -3.54 -8.88 17.72
C TRP A 445 -3.70 -8.31 16.31
N LYS A 446 -4.00 -9.16 15.32
CA LYS A 446 -4.23 -8.75 13.93
C LYS A 446 -5.71 -8.69 13.56
N LEU A 447 -6.59 -9.02 14.51
CA LEU A 447 -8.04 -8.91 14.37
C LEU A 447 -8.44 -7.47 14.01
N SER A 448 -9.55 -7.33 13.31
CA SER A 448 -10.06 -6.05 12.86
C SER A 448 -10.52 -5.19 14.06
N PRO A 449 -10.52 -3.83 13.93
CA PRO A 449 -11.01 -2.92 14.95
C PRO A 449 -12.41 -3.28 15.44
N ALA A 450 -13.32 -3.70 14.56
CA ALA A 450 -14.65 -4.14 14.99
C ALA A 450 -14.61 -5.35 15.94
N VAL A 451 -13.67 -6.28 15.73
CA VAL A 451 -13.47 -7.43 16.62
C VAL A 451 -12.73 -7.02 17.89
N THR A 452 -11.66 -6.22 17.80
CA THR A 452 -10.90 -5.78 18.99
C THR A 452 -11.73 -4.85 19.86
N THR A 453 -12.42 -3.86 19.28
CA THR A 453 -13.31 -2.93 20.00
C THR A 453 -14.46 -3.68 20.68
N THR A 454 -15.03 -4.73 20.06
CA THR A 454 -16.05 -5.56 20.72
C THR A 454 -15.45 -6.33 21.91
N LEU A 455 -14.25 -6.88 21.76
CA LEU A 455 -13.54 -7.55 22.86
C LEU A 455 -13.15 -6.57 23.98
N GLU A 456 -12.73 -5.36 23.64
CA GLU A 456 -12.39 -4.29 24.59
C GLU A 456 -13.63 -3.83 25.36
N LEU A 457 -14.77 -3.64 24.69
CA LEU A 457 -16.05 -3.34 25.32
C LEU A 457 -16.52 -4.44 26.29
N TRP A 458 -16.27 -5.70 25.95
CA TRP A 458 -16.62 -6.83 26.81
C TRP A 458 -15.67 -7.00 28.00
N LYS A 459 -14.36 -6.78 27.80
CA LYS A 459 -13.32 -6.94 28.84
C LYS A 459 -13.13 -5.69 29.70
N GLY A 460 -13.59 -4.52 29.27
CA GLY A 460 -13.34 -3.23 29.92
C GLY A 460 -11.87 -2.80 29.92
N LYS A 461 -11.05 -3.42 29.05
CA LYS A 461 -9.60 -3.17 28.96
C LYS A 461 -9.17 -3.09 27.50
N THR A 462 -8.26 -2.17 27.19
CA THR A 462 -7.64 -2.03 25.87
C THR A 462 -6.80 -3.25 25.55
N ALA A 463 -6.41 -3.39 24.28
CA ALA A 463 -5.50 -4.44 23.85
C ALA A 463 -4.20 -4.45 24.70
N VAL A 464 -3.64 -3.28 25.05
CA VAL A 464 -2.43 -3.15 25.89
C VAL A 464 -2.66 -3.28 27.40
N GLY A 465 -3.90 -3.48 27.84
CA GLY A 465 -4.25 -3.79 29.23
C GLY A 465 -4.77 -2.62 30.07
N ASP A 466 -4.84 -1.42 29.51
CA ASP A 466 -5.36 -0.23 30.20
C ASP A 466 -6.87 -0.32 30.41
N GLU A 467 -7.38 0.14 31.55
CA GLU A 467 -8.82 0.21 31.79
C GLU A 467 -9.46 1.30 30.90
N ILE A 468 -10.60 0.97 30.29
CA ILE A 468 -11.28 1.89 29.37
C ILE A 468 -12.79 1.84 29.54
N THR A 469 -13.44 2.99 29.42
CA THR A 469 -14.92 3.06 29.47
C THR A 469 -15.54 2.83 28.09
N ILE A 470 -16.84 2.47 28.07
CA ILE A 470 -17.60 2.26 26.84
C ILE A 470 -17.59 3.52 25.93
N PRO A 471 -17.84 4.75 26.44
CA PRO A 471 -17.79 5.95 25.61
C PRO A 471 -16.40 6.22 25.02
N GLU A 472 -15.33 6.04 25.82
CA GLU A 472 -13.95 6.23 25.37
C GLU A 472 -13.56 5.23 24.29
N THR A 473 -13.97 3.97 24.45
CA THR A 473 -13.73 2.88 23.48
C THR A 473 -14.38 3.21 22.12
N LEU A 474 -15.60 3.74 22.16
CA LEU A 474 -16.31 4.15 20.94
C LEU A 474 -15.65 5.36 20.28
N ILE A 475 -15.23 6.36 21.04
CA ILE A 475 -14.53 7.54 20.50
C ILE A 475 -13.20 7.13 19.83
N ARG A 476 -12.37 6.34 20.51
CA ARG A 476 -11.09 5.83 19.98
C ARG A 476 -11.25 5.01 18.70
N ALA A 477 -12.33 4.25 18.56
CA ALA A 477 -12.59 3.49 17.34
C ALA A 477 -12.68 4.36 16.06
N PHE A 478 -12.94 5.67 16.20
CA PHE A 478 -13.02 6.62 15.09
C PHE A 478 -11.83 7.60 15.02
N ILE A 479 -10.95 7.61 16.02
CA ILE A 479 -9.72 8.43 16.01
C ILE A 479 -8.66 7.71 15.16
N PRO A 480 -7.99 8.40 14.22
CA PRO A 480 -6.87 7.83 13.49
C PRO A 480 -5.73 7.38 14.41
N MET A 481 -5.12 6.22 14.16
CA MET A 481 -4.02 5.69 15.00
C MET A 481 -2.86 6.68 15.14
N ALA A 482 -2.51 7.39 14.05
CA ALA A 482 -1.46 8.40 14.10
C ALA A 482 -1.78 9.56 15.07
N ALA A 483 -3.06 9.90 15.25
CA ALA A 483 -3.46 10.93 16.21
C ALA A 483 -3.33 10.42 17.66
N GLU A 484 -3.66 9.14 17.91
CA GLU A 484 -3.44 8.50 19.21
C GLU A 484 -1.94 8.49 19.57
N ASP A 485 -1.08 8.07 18.64
CA ASP A 485 0.38 8.03 18.83
C ASP A 485 0.97 9.43 19.11
N ILE A 486 0.46 10.46 18.44
CA ILE A 486 0.88 11.86 18.66
C ILE A 486 0.40 12.37 20.01
N GLU A 487 -0.83 12.06 20.41
CA GLU A 487 -1.40 12.44 21.71
C GLU A 487 -0.63 11.79 22.86
N ASP A 488 -0.30 10.51 22.74
CA ASP A 488 0.47 9.79 23.75
C ASP A 488 1.90 10.33 23.87
N ALA A 489 2.54 10.69 22.75
CA ALA A 489 3.83 11.40 22.78
C ALA A 489 3.70 12.84 23.35
N ALA A 490 2.59 13.54 23.10
CA ALA A 490 2.37 14.88 23.65
C ALA A 490 2.24 14.90 25.17
N LYS A 491 1.63 13.84 25.74
CA LYS A 491 1.41 13.70 27.18
C LYS A 491 2.67 13.31 27.95
N ASP A 492 3.75 12.97 27.26
CA ASP A 492 4.95 12.42 27.88
C ASP A 492 6.20 13.25 27.60
N GLU A 493 6.67 13.95 28.65
CA GLU A 493 7.89 14.78 28.61
C GLU A 493 9.14 13.96 28.23
N ASP A 494 9.16 12.66 28.55
CA ASP A 494 10.29 11.77 28.27
C ASP A 494 10.12 10.98 26.95
N SER A 495 9.21 11.39 26.06
CA SER A 495 9.01 10.76 24.74
C SER A 495 9.86 11.42 23.65
N ILE A 496 9.75 10.91 22.40
CA ILE A 496 10.29 11.60 21.20
C ILE A 496 9.63 12.98 20.96
N GLY A 497 8.57 13.30 21.69
CA GLY A 497 7.83 14.55 21.56
C GLY A 497 6.94 14.60 20.31
N VAL A 498 6.02 15.56 20.32
CA VAL A 498 4.96 15.72 19.30
C VAL A 498 5.52 15.83 17.89
N ILE A 499 6.59 16.60 17.69
CA ILE A 499 7.17 16.85 16.36
C ILE A 499 7.72 15.55 15.76
N GLY A 500 8.51 14.79 16.53
CA GLY A 500 9.10 13.55 16.05
C GLY A 500 8.05 12.45 15.86
N ALA A 501 7.08 12.34 16.78
CA ALA A 501 5.94 11.43 16.62
C ALA A 501 5.16 11.74 15.34
N THR A 502 4.79 13.01 15.12
CA THR A 502 4.05 13.44 13.91
C THR A 502 4.82 13.13 12.63
N ALA A 503 6.12 13.43 12.59
CA ALA A 503 6.95 13.20 11.41
C ALA A 503 7.02 11.70 11.04
N LEU A 504 7.16 10.83 12.04
CA LEU A 504 7.28 9.38 11.84
C LEU A 504 5.93 8.72 11.52
N THR A 505 4.89 9.02 12.29
CA THR A 505 3.57 8.40 12.11
C THR A 505 2.92 8.83 10.81
N SER A 506 3.09 10.09 10.39
CA SER A 506 2.55 10.61 9.12
C SER A 506 3.08 9.88 7.89
N VAL A 507 4.26 9.26 7.94
CA VAL A 507 4.81 8.42 6.85
C VAL A 507 4.65 6.91 7.10
N GLY A 508 4.01 6.52 8.20
CA GLY A 508 3.72 5.13 8.55
C GLY A 508 4.78 4.40 9.36
N VAL A 509 5.77 5.09 9.91
CA VAL A 509 6.70 4.45 10.83
C VAL A 509 5.92 4.12 12.11
N GLY A 510 6.07 2.90 12.62
CA GLY A 510 5.39 2.50 13.85
C GLY A 510 6.02 3.22 15.03
N VAL A 511 5.25 4.06 15.71
CA VAL A 511 5.64 4.70 16.97
C VAL A 511 4.70 4.18 18.05
N SER A 512 5.24 3.86 19.22
CA SER A 512 4.46 3.46 20.37
C SER A 512 5.08 4.07 21.62
N THR A 513 4.29 4.75 22.44
CA THR A 513 4.77 5.35 23.69
C THR A 513 4.13 4.58 24.84
N TYR A 514 4.95 3.86 25.60
CA TYR A 514 4.47 3.13 26.78
C TYR A 514 5.01 3.75 28.04
N TYR A 515 4.10 3.86 29.01
CA TYR A 515 4.43 4.16 30.38
C TYR A 515 4.72 2.82 31.07
N ASP A 516 5.98 2.42 31.16
CA ASP A 516 6.30 1.31 32.05
C ASP A 516 5.82 1.67 33.46
N SER A 517 5.37 0.69 34.24
CA SER A 517 5.18 0.82 35.68
C SER A 517 6.34 1.57 36.36
N GLU A 518 7.57 1.31 35.93
CA GLU A 518 8.78 2.01 36.39
C GLU A 518 8.79 3.49 35.94
N SER A 519 8.48 3.78 34.67
CA SER A 519 8.36 5.15 34.15
C SER A 519 7.19 5.93 34.75
N ALA A 520 6.11 5.25 35.12
CA ALA A 520 4.95 5.84 35.79
C ALA A 520 5.29 6.20 37.25
N VAL A 521 5.99 5.32 37.96
CA VAL A 521 6.52 5.59 39.31
C VAL A 521 7.55 6.71 39.29
N ARG A 522 8.51 6.68 38.36
CA ARG A 522 9.52 7.75 38.20
C ARG A 522 8.87 9.10 37.91
N ARG A 523 7.84 9.18 37.05
CA ARG A 523 7.13 10.45 36.81
C ARG A 523 6.29 10.91 37.98
N LYS A 524 5.61 10.00 38.69
CA LYS A 524 4.90 10.32 39.93
C LYS A 524 5.86 10.85 40.99
N ALA A 525 7.04 10.23 41.13
CA ALA A 525 8.13 10.69 41.97
C ALA A 525 8.66 12.07 41.53
N LYS A 526 8.99 12.27 40.25
CA LYS A 526 9.48 13.55 39.70
C LYS A 526 8.47 14.69 39.87
N ARG A 527 7.17 14.44 39.66
CA ARG A 527 6.10 15.43 39.88
C ARG A 527 5.97 15.80 41.35
N ARG A 528 6.04 14.81 42.24
CA ARG A 528 6.00 15.04 43.69
C ARG A 528 7.29 15.71 44.21
N MET A 529 8.45 15.44 43.61
CA MET A 529 9.70 16.13 43.93
C MET A 529 9.70 17.58 43.46
N ARG A 530 9.14 17.88 42.28
CA ARG A 530 8.88 19.27 41.85
C ARG A 530 7.99 19.98 42.87
N ALA A 531 6.90 19.34 43.30
CA ALA A 531 6.02 19.89 44.33
C ALA A 531 6.72 20.07 45.69
N ALA A 532 7.54 19.10 46.12
CA ALA A 532 8.32 19.19 47.35
C ALA A 532 9.32 20.34 47.29
N ARG A 533 9.98 20.57 46.14
CA ARG A 533 10.93 21.67 45.94
C ARG A 533 10.28 23.05 46.08
N ASP A 534 8.99 23.15 45.77
CA ASP A 534 8.21 24.38 45.88
C ASP A 534 7.62 24.60 47.30
N MET A 535 7.82 23.66 48.24
CA MET A 535 7.37 23.78 49.64
C MET A 535 8.42 24.48 50.52
N GLU A 536 7.96 25.17 51.57
CA GLU A 536 8.87 25.69 52.60
C GLU A 536 9.54 24.54 53.37
N PRO A 537 10.84 24.68 53.73
CA PRO A 537 11.54 23.66 54.49
C PRO A 537 10.87 23.34 55.83
N GLY A 538 10.53 22.07 56.06
CA GLY A 538 9.88 21.62 57.28
C GLY A 538 9.36 20.18 57.22
N GLU A 539 8.68 19.73 58.27
CA GLU A 539 8.24 18.33 58.46
C GLU A 539 7.37 17.80 57.30
N GLU A 540 6.57 18.64 56.67
CA GLU A 540 5.72 18.25 55.53
C GLU A 540 6.51 17.98 54.26
N GLN A 541 7.58 18.76 54.01
CA GLN A 541 8.48 18.55 52.88
C GLN A 541 9.27 17.24 53.08
N ASP A 542 9.78 17.01 54.28
CA ASP A 542 10.54 15.80 54.64
C ASP A 542 9.68 14.53 54.53
N ALA A 543 8.43 14.59 55.00
CA ALA A 543 7.49 13.48 54.88
C ALA A 543 7.17 13.13 53.42
N LEU A 544 7.00 14.15 52.56
CA LEU A 544 6.75 13.96 51.13
C LEU A 544 7.97 13.36 50.42
N VAL A 545 9.19 13.82 50.74
CA VAL A 545 10.43 13.26 50.20
C VAL A 545 10.61 11.79 50.64
N ALA A 546 10.34 11.46 51.89
CA ALA A 546 10.39 10.09 52.40
C ALA A 546 9.36 9.17 51.69
N GLU A 547 8.16 9.66 51.41
CA GLU A 547 7.14 8.92 50.64
C GLU A 547 7.60 8.66 49.20
N ILE A 548 8.28 9.62 48.58
CA ILE A 548 8.83 9.48 47.23
C ILE A 548 9.94 8.42 47.20
N ILE A 549 10.88 8.47 48.15
CA ILE A 549 11.97 7.48 48.26
C ILE A 549 11.40 6.07 48.43
N LYS A 550 10.41 5.90 49.31
CA LYS A 550 9.72 4.61 49.52
C LYS A 550 9.02 4.12 48.26
N MET A 551 8.31 5.02 47.56
CA MET A 551 7.61 4.70 46.31
C MET A 551 8.56 4.21 45.21
N VAL A 552 9.74 4.82 45.10
CA VAL A 552 10.78 4.42 44.13
C VAL A 552 11.44 3.10 44.55
N GLY A 553 11.72 2.92 45.85
CA GLY A 553 12.34 1.71 46.40
C GLY A 553 11.46 0.45 46.29
N ASP A 554 10.15 0.58 46.53
CA ASP A 554 9.22 -0.57 46.51
C ASP A 554 9.01 -1.15 45.09
N HIS A 555 9.30 -0.37 44.04
CA HIS A 555 9.09 -0.79 42.64
C HIS A 555 10.36 -1.22 41.90
N ASN A 556 11.55 -1.10 42.50
CA ASN A 556 12.80 -1.38 41.78
C ASN A 556 13.76 -2.29 42.57
N ARG A 557 13.99 -3.52 42.05
CA ARG A 557 14.89 -4.50 42.67
C ARG A 557 16.37 -4.34 42.28
N ARG A 558 16.71 -3.44 41.34
CA ARG A 558 18.06 -3.43 40.74
C ARG A 558 18.94 -2.22 41.06
N ASP A 559 18.42 -1.01 41.25
CA ASP A 559 19.25 0.12 41.72
C ASP A 559 18.43 1.38 42.11
N PRO A 560 18.01 1.53 43.38
CA PRO A 560 17.23 2.68 43.87
C PRO A 560 18.02 4.00 43.88
N GLU A 561 19.34 3.93 44.10
CA GLU A 561 20.20 5.10 44.33
C GLU A 561 20.40 5.94 43.06
N ASN A 562 20.59 5.27 41.92
CA ASN A 562 20.74 5.95 40.62
C ASN A 562 19.48 6.74 40.20
N ILE A 563 18.28 6.29 40.62
CA ILE A 563 17.04 7.02 40.34
C ILE A 563 16.92 8.24 41.25
N ILE A 564 17.21 8.08 42.54
CA ILE A 564 17.18 9.19 43.50
C ILE A 564 18.14 10.30 43.03
N LEU A 565 19.37 9.96 42.63
CA LEU A 565 20.36 10.89 42.06
C LEU A 565 19.93 11.53 40.73
N SER A 566 19.15 10.82 39.90
CA SER A 566 18.60 11.38 38.65
C SER A 566 17.43 12.35 38.88
N ILE A 567 16.76 12.25 40.03
CA ILE A 567 15.60 13.07 40.40
C ILE A 567 16.04 14.29 41.23
N ASN A 568 17.04 14.13 42.10
CA ASN A 568 17.71 15.22 42.79
C ASN A 568 19.23 14.90 42.92
N PRO A 569 20.10 15.59 42.17
CA PRO A 569 21.55 15.37 42.22
C PRO A 569 22.24 16.03 43.42
N ASP A 570 21.55 16.93 44.12
CA ASP A 570 21.95 17.55 45.40
C ASP A 570 21.32 16.80 46.58
#